data_AF-A0A553KAK1-F1
#
_entry.id   AF-A0A553KAK1-F1
#
_cell.length_a   1.000
_cell.length_b   1.000
_cell.length_c   1.000
_cell.angle_alpha   90.00
_cell.angle_beta   90.00
_cell.angle_gamma   90.00
#
_symmetry.space_group_name_H-M   'P 1'
#
loop_
_entity.id
_entity.type
_entity.pdbx_description
1 polymer ?
#
loop_
_entity_poly.entity_id
_entity_poly.type
_entity_poly.pdbx_seq_one_letter_code
_entity_poly.pdbx_strand_id
1 'polypeptide(L)'
;VDEVRKQGSIVSSNTSGIFIEAMAEGRSDDFKKHFLGTHFFNPPRYLKLLEVIPTKHTDPAVVTFMKQFGENVLGKGVVLAKDTPNFIANRIGTYGLLVTVREMMKGGYSVGEVDSVTGPLIGRPKSATFRTLDVVGLDTFIHVANNVFEKVEGEEK
;
A
#
# COMPACT_ATOMS: atom_id res chain seq x y z
N VAL A 1 8.68 -12.54 19.86
CA VAL A 1 9.19 -11.15 19.72
C VAL A 1 9.19 -10.45 21.07
N ASP A 2 8.09 -10.43 21.82
CA ASP A 2 8.03 -9.78 23.14
C ASP A 2 9.06 -10.28 24.16
N GLU A 3 9.37 -11.57 24.16
CA GLU A 3 10.35 -12.17 25.07
C GLU A 3 11.81 -11.71 24.81
N VAL A 4 12.10 -11.22 23.60
CA VAL A 4 13.49 -10.95 23.15
C VAL A 4 13.74 -9.50 22.77
N ARG A 5 12.69 -8.69 22.56
CA ARG A 5 12.84 -7.28 22.21
C ARG A 5 13.03 -6.42 23.47
N LYS A 6 13.75 -5.31 23.33
CA LYS A 6 13.80 -4.28 24.37
C LYS A 6 12.42 -3.67 24.58
N GLN A 7 12.01 -3.47 25.83
CA GLN A 7 10.78 -2.76 26.14
C GLN A 7 10.78 -1.36 25.50
N GLY A 8 9.64 -0.96 24.91
CA GLY A 8 9.52 0.30 24.17
C GLY A 8 10.17 0.33 22.78
N SER A 9 10.76 -0.78 22.30
CA SER A 9 11.24 -0.85 20.92
C SER A 9 10.07 -0.85 19.93
N ILE A 10 10.19 -0.03 18.88
CA ILE A 10 9.23 0.05 17.79
C ILE A 10 9.35 -1.20 16.92
N VAL A 11 8.21 -1.82 16.64
CA VAL A 11 8.09 -2.96 15.73
C VAL A 11 7.20 -2.54 14.58
N SER A 12 7.58 -2.88 13.34
CA SER A 12 6.72 -2.61 12.19
C SER A 12 6.64 -3.78 11.21
N SER A 13 5.58 -3.78 10.41
CA SER A 13 5.34 -4.74 9.34
C SER A 13 5.22 -4.04 7.98
N ASN A 14 5.86 -4.59 6.95
CA ASN A 14 5.76 -4.13 5.56
C ASN A 14 4.69 -4.88 4.74
N THR A 15 3.77 -5.57 5.41
CA THR A 15 2.67 -6.27 4.73
C THR A 15 1.85 -5.31 3.87
N SER A 16 1.25 -5.83 2.80
CA SER A 16 0.41 -5.07 1.85
C SER A 16 -1.07 -5.49 1.89
N GLY A 17 -1.41 -6.61 2.53
CA GLY A 17 -2.75 -7.21 2.45
C GLY A 17 -3.24 -7.94 3.71
N ILE A 18 -2.50 -7.85 4.82
CA ILE A 18 -2.92 -8.35 6.13
C ILE A 18 -3.20 -7.14 7.02
N PHE A 19 -4.32 -7.16 7.76
CA PHE A 19 -4.68 -6.12 8.71
C PHE A 19 -3.62 -5.97 9.80
N ILE A 20 -3.14 -4.76 10.01
CA ILE A 20 -2.15 -4.44 11.04
C ILE A 20 -2.73 -4.68 12.44
N GLU A 21 -4.01 -4.37 12.65
CA GLU A 21 -4.74 -4.68 13.89
C GLU A 21 -4.68 -6.17 14.22
N ALA A 22 -4.93 -7.03 13.22
CA ALA A 22 -4.91 -8.47 13.41
C ALA A 22 -3.53 -8.99 13.82
N MET A 23 -2.44 -8.34 13.40
CA MET A 23 -1.08 -8.71 13.84
C MET A 23 -0.79 -8.33 15.29
N ALA A 24 -1.54 -7.37 15.85
CA ALA A 24 -1.41 -6.90 17.22
C ALA A 24 -2.28 -7.70 18.22
N GLU A 25 -3.20 -8.53 17.74
CA GLU A 25 -4.06 -9.37 18.57
C GLU A 25 -3.25 -10.36 19.43
N GLY A 26 -3.66 -10.53 20.68
CA GLY A 26 -2.97 -11.41 21.65
C GLY A 26 -1.57 -10.95 22.08
N ARG A 27 -1.07 -9.80 21.60
CA ARG A 27 0.24 -9.24 22.00
C ARG A 27 0.16 -8.45 23.31
N SER A 28 1.32 -8.25 23.94
CA SER A 28 1.43 -7.44 25.16
C SER A 28 1.03 -5.97 24.92
N ASP A 29 0.66 -5.26 25.98
CA ASP A 29 0.30 -3.84 25.88
C ASP A 29 1.49 -2.98 25.44
N ASP A 30 2.70 -3.32 25.89
CA ASP A 30 3.91 -2.66 25.42
C ASP A 30 4.11 -2.87 23.92
N PHE A 31 3.86 -4.08 23.40
CA PHE A 31 3.97 -4.32 21.96
C PHE A 31 2.97 -3.49 21.18
N LYS A 32 1.69 -3.55 21.58
CA LYS A 32 0.60 -2.85 20.88
C LYS A 32 0.85 -1.34 20.80
N LYS A 33 1.37 -0.73 21.87
CA LYS A 33 1.74 0.69 21.90
C LYS A 33 2.86 1.04 20.93
N HIS A 34 3.78 0.11 20.66
CA HIS A 34 4.96 0.34 19.82
C HIS A 34 4.90 -0.38 18.47
N PHE A 35 3.72 -0.83 18.04
CA PHE A 35 3.53 -1.56 16.79
C PHE A 35 2.75 -0.74 15.75
N LEU A 36 3.16 -0.81 14.48
CA LEU A 36 2.45 -0.19 13.34
C LEU A 36 2.82 -0.86 12.00
N GLY A 37 2.08 -0.55 10.94
CA GLY A 37 2.48 -0.86 9.57
C GLY A 37 3.40 0.21 8.98
N THR A 38 4.39 -0.22 8.19
CA THR A 38 5.25 0.64 7.37
C THR A 38 5.36 0.03 5.98
N HIS A 39 4.49 0.45 5.05
CA HIS A 39 4.39 -0.14 3.72
C HIS A 39 5.20 0.69 2.70
N PHE A 40 6.33 0.11 2.29
CA PHE A 40 7.24 0.60 1.27
C PHE A 40 6.90 0.01 -0.10
N PHE A 41 7.19 0.78 -1.15
CA PHE A 41 6.97 0.37 -2.53
C PHE A 41 8.28 -0.07 -3.18
N ASN A 42 8.26 -1.15 -3.97
CA ASN A 42 9.45 -1.72 -4.60
C ASN A 42 9.80 -1.01 -5.93
N PRO A 43 11.05 -0.55 -6.15
CA PRO A 43 12.19 -0.61 -5.23
C PRO A 43 12.15 0.47 -4.14
N PRO A 44 12.32 0.08 -2.85
CA PRO A 44 12.11 0.98 -1.71
C PRO A 44 13.16 2.08 -1.64
N ARG A 45 14.28 1.98 -2.34
CA ARG A 45 15.27 3.07 -2.41
C ARG A 45 14.79 4.23 -3.27
N TYR A 46 14.14 3.93 -4.41
CA TYR A 46 13.82 4.92 -5.44
C TYR A 46 12.39 5.45 -5.32
N LEU A 47 11.45 4.62 -4.87
CA LEU A 47 10.07 5.06 -4.71
C LEU A 47 9.92 5.93 -3.47
N LYS A 48 9.28 7.08 -3.66
CA LYS A 48 9.15 8.12 -2.63
C LYS A 48 8.12 7.77 -1.55
N LEU A 49 7.06 7.06 -1.91
CA LEU A 49 5.92 6.84 -1.03
C LEU A 49 6.26 5.85 0.11
N LEU A 50 5.82 6.20 1.32
CA LEU A 50 5.76 5.31 2.48
C LEU A 50 4.40 5.50 3.15
N GLU A 51 3.63 4.42 3.26
CA GLU A 51 2.38 4.43 4.03
C GLU A 51 2.67 3.99 5.47
N VAL A 52 2.26 4.81 6.43
CA VAL A 52 2.33 4.52 7.87
C VAL A 52 0.93 4.19 8.37
N ILE A 53 0.76 3.01 8.95
CA ILE A 53 -0.54 2.44 9.32
C ILE A 53 -0.57 2.18 10.84
N PRO A 54 -1.00 3.15 11.65
CA PRO A 54 -1.16 2.94 13.08
C PRO A 54 -2.36 2.02 13.38
N THR A 55 -2.24 1.24 14.45
CA THR A 55 -3.37 0.59 15.11
C THR A 55 -4.05 1.58 16.07
N LYS A 56 -5.24 1.24 16.56
CA LYS A 56 -5.96 1.93 17.63
C LYS A 56 -5.19 2.00 18.95
N HIS A 57 -4.19 1.15 19.12
CA HIS A 57 -3.35 1.07 20.31
C HIS A 57 -1.99 1.74 20.14
N THR A 58 -1.58 2.05 18.91
CA THR A 58 -0.28 2.63 18.62
C THR A 58 -0.16 4.00 19.29
N ASP A 59 0.92 4.21 20.04
CA ASP A 59 1.19 5.48 20.70
C ASP A 59 1.37 6.59 19.64
N PRO A 60 0.63 7.72 19.73
CA PRO A 60 0.81 8.87 18.83
C PRO A 60 2.25 9.39 18.73
N ALA A 61 3.06 9.23 19.79
CA ALA A 61 4.48 9.58 19.77
C ALA A 61 5.28 8.68 18.83
N VAL A 62 4.96 7.38 18.76
CA VAL A 62 5.58 6.42 17.83
C VAL A 62 5.21 6.77 16.39
N VAL A 63 3.96 7.15 16.13
CA VAL A 63 3.51 7.60 14.80
C VAL A 63 4.26 8.85 14.36
N THR A 64 4.36 9.84 15.26
CA THR A 64 5.10 11.09 15.02
C THR A 64 6.57 10.80 14.71
N PHE A 65 7.22 9.96 15.52
CA PHE A 65 8.60 9.56 15.30
C PHE A 65 8.78 8.87 13.94
N MET A 66 7.94 7.89 13.59
CA MET A 66 8.08 7.16 12.34
C MET A 66 7.85 8.03 11.12
N LYS A 67 6.91 8.98 11.19
CA LYS A 67 6.74 10.00 10.15
C LYS A 67 8.01 10.82 9.97
N GLN A 68 8.54 11.40 11.04
CA GLN A 68 9.74 12.23 10.99
C GLN A 68 10.96 11.44 10.50
N PHE A 69 11.12 10.20 10.95
CA PHE A 69 12.19 9.32 10.50
C PHE A 69 12.08 9.01 9.00
N GLY A 70 10.87 8.64 8.54
CA GLY A 70 10.60 8.39 7.13
C GLY A 70 10.89 9.60 6.25
N GLU A 71 10.45 10.79 6.67
CA GLU A 71 10.64 12.03 5.92
C GLU A 71 12.10 12.52 5.94
N ASN A 72 12.67 12.67 7.13
CA ASN A 72 13.94 13.39 7.32
C ASN A 72 15.17 12.51 7.15
N VAL A 73 15.08 11.21 7.48
CA VAL A 73 16.23 10.29 7.43
C VAL A 73 16.17 9.41 6.18
N LEU A 74 14.99 8.87 5.85
CA LEU A 74 14.82 8.01 4.68
C LEU A 74 14.49 8.76 3.39
N GLY A 75 14.14 10.05 3.47
CA GLY A 75 13.78 10.87 2.31
C GLY A 75 12.46 10.48 1.64
N LYS A 76 11.53 9.87 2.41
CA LYS A 76 10.22 9.42 1.93
C LYS A 76 9.17 10.50 2.03
N GLY A 77 8.17 10.44 1.15
CA GLY A 77 6.88 11.11 1.34
C GLY A 77 6.00 10.19 2.17
N VAL A 78 5.78 10.54 3.43
CA VAL A 78 5.00 9.72 4.36
C VAL A 78 3.53 10.14 4.30
N VAL A 79 2.65 9.15 4.18
CA VAL A 79 1.20 9.33 4.32
C VAL A 79 0.68 8.44 5.44
N LEU A 80 -0.30 8.94 6.20
CA LEU A 80 -1.01 8.12 7.19
C LEU A 80 -2.15 7.39 6.50
N ALA A 81 -2.16 6.06 6.59
CA ALA A 81 -3.23 5.23 6.06
C ALA A 81 -4.01 4.55 7.18
N LYS A 82 -5.29 4.29 6.91
CA LYS A 82 -6.14 3.46 7.77
C LYS A 82 -5.81 1.99 7.53
N ASP A 83 -6.07 1.15 8.53
CA ASP A 83 -5.98 -0.30 8.41
C ASP A 83 -7.18 -0.87 7.66
N THR A 84 -7.25 -0.53 6.37
CA THR A 84 -8.26 -1.03 5.43
C THR A 84 -7.58 -1.89 4.36
N PRO A 85 -8.30 -2.81 3.69
CA PRO A 85 -7.72 -3.66 2.65
C PRO A 85 -6.91 -2.84 1.64
N ASN A 86 -5.65 -3.23 1.43
CA ASN A 86 -4.71 -2.60 0.50
C ASN A 86 -4.44 -1.09 0.72
N PHE A 87 -4.67 -0.59 1.92
CA PHE A 87 -4.35 0.77 2.36
C PHE A 87 -4.85 1.85 1.39
N ILE A 88 -3.96 2.71 0.86
CA ILE A 88 -4.32 3.81 -0.04
C ILE A 88 -3.92 3.48 -1.48
N ALA A 89 -2.62 3.34 -1.74
CA ALA A 89 -2.09 3.30 -3.10
C ALA A 89 -2.53 2.04 -3.85
N ASN A 90 -2.44 0.87 -3.20
CA ASN A 90 -2.86 -0.38 -3.82
C ASN A 90 -4.37 -0.39 -4.04
N ARG A 91 -5.17 0.15 -3.10
CA ARG A 91 -6.63 0.26 -3.26
C ARG A 91 -7.03 1.15 -4.45
N ILE A 92 -6.53 2.39 -4.51
CA ILE A 92 -6.85 3.34 -5.58
C ILE A 92 -6.29 2.86 -6.92
N GLY A 93 -5.03 2.39 -6.93
CA GLY A 93 -4.35 1.94 -8.14
C GLY A 93 -5.04 0.74 -8.77
N THR A 94 -5.43 -0.25 -7.96
CA THR A 94 -6.12 -1.45 -8.44
C THR A 94 -7.49 -1.12 -9.02
N TYR A 95 -8.29 -0.32 -8.30
CA TYR A 95 -9.60 0.11 -8.79
C TYR A 95 -9.48 0.87 -10.13
N GLY A 96 -8.59 1.87 -10.20
CA GLY A 96 -8.39 2.65 -11.42
C GLY A 96 -7.94 1.81 -12.61
N LEU A 97 -7.15 0.76 -12.35
CA LEU A 97 -6.72 -0.15 -13.40
C LEU A 97 -7.86 -1.06 -13.90
N LEU A 98 -8.67 -1.60 -12.99
CA LEU A 98 -9.85 -2.40 -13.36
C LEU A 98 -10.86 -1.58 -14.18
N VAL A 99 -11.08 -0.30 -13.81
CA VAL A 99 -11.88 0.63 -14.60
C VAL A 99 -11.27 0.84 -15.99
N THR A 100 -9.94 1.01 -16.08
CA THR A 100 -9.24 1.18 -17.36
C THR A 100 -9.43 -0.05 -18.26
N VAL A 101 -9.33 -1.26 -17.71
CA VAL A 101 -9.58 -2.51 -18.45
C VAL A 101 -11.03 -2.61 -18.92
N ARG A 102 -12.00 -2.22 -18.07
CA ARG A 102 -13.42 -2.21 -18.43
C ARG A 102 -13.72 -1.26 -19.58
N GLU A 103 -13.19 -0.03 -19.53
CA GLU A 103 -13.37 0.95 -20.60
C GLU A 103 -12.61 0.57 -21.89
N MET A 104 -11.43 -0.05 -21.77
CA MET A 104 -10.71 -0.65 -22.90
C MET A 104 -11.59 -1.66 -23.63
N MET A 105 -12.18 -2.62 -22.90
CA MET A 105 -13.05 -3.66 -23.47
C MET A 105 -14.31 -3.07 -24.09
N LYS A 106 -14.96 -2.12 -23.41
CA LYS A 106 -16.18 -1.46 -23.88
C LYS A 106 -15.94 -0.64 -25.15
N GLY A 107 -14.79 0.02 -25.26
CA GLY A 107 -14.41 0.83 -26.42
C GLY A 107 -13.75 0.05 -27.55
N GLY A 108 -13.41 -1.22 -27.33
CA GLY A 108 -12.68 -2.04 -28.31
C GLY A 108 -11.24 -1.58 -28.55
N TYR A 109 -10.62 -0.93 -27.56
CA TYR A 109 -9.25 -0.41 -27.68
C TYR A 109 -8.22 -1.52 -27.50
N SER A 110 -7.11 -1.42 -28.21
CA SER A 110 -5.92 -2.23 -27.99
C SER A 110 -5.11 -1.77 -26.78
N VAL A 111 -4.26 -2.66 -26.25
CA VAL A 111 -3.31 -2.34 -25.17
C VAL A 111 -2.43 -1.14 -25.53
N GLY A 112 -1.96 -1.07 -26.77
CA GLY A 112 -1.10 0.00 -27.26
C GLY A 112 -1.80 1.36 -27.29
N GLU A 113 -3.06 1.40 -27.69
CA GLU A 113 -3.86 2.64 -27.69
C GLU A 113 -4.08 3.15 -26.27
N VAL A 114 -4.44 2.27 -25.33
CA VAL A 114 -4.62 2.65 -23.92
C VAL A 114 -3.31 3.16 -23.32
N ASP A 115 -2.19 2.48 -23.55
CA ASP A 115 -0.89 2.94 -23.04
C ASP A 115 -0.44 4.27 -23.66
N SER A 116 -0.83 4.53 -24.91
CA SER A 116 -0.51 5.80 -25.57
C SER A 116 -1.16 7.01 -24.87
N VAL A 117 -2.35 6.82 -24.29
CA VAL A 117 -3.12 7.90 -23.63
C VAL A 117 -3.00 7.91 -22.10
N THR A 118 -2.65 6.77 -21.48
CA THR A 118 -2.53 6.65 -20.02
C THR A 118 -1.12 6.84 -19.48
N GLY A 119 -0.15 7.17 -20.35
CA GLY A 119 1.24 7.43 -19.99
C GLY A 119 1.57 8.93 -19.84
N PRO A 120 2.66 9.42 -20.48
CA PRO A 120 3.12 10.80 -20.32
C PRO A 120 2.12 11.89 -20.71
N LEU A 121 1.16 11.60 -21.61
CA LEU A 121 0.14 12.57 -22.03
C LEU A 121 -0.70 13.11 -20.87
N ILE A 122 -0.87 12.30 -19.81
CA ILE A 122 -1.58 12.69 -18.59
C ILE A 122 -0.63 12.82 -17.38
N GLY A 123 0.67 13.01 -17.63
CA GLY A 123 1.68 13.21 -16.58
C GLY A 123 2.10 11.94 -15.83
N ARG A 124 1.72 10.74 -16.31
CA ARG A 124 2.15 9.46 -15.73
C ARG A 124 3.49 8.98 -16.29
N PRO A 125 4.19 8.04 -15.61
CA PRO A 125 5.42 7.45 -16.12
C PRO A 125 5.28 6.81 -17.51
N LYS A 126 6.40 6.66 -18.23
CA LYS A 126 6.45 6.05 -19.58
C LYS A 126 5.99 4.58 -19.63
N SER A 127 5.91 3.90 -18.49
CA SER A 127 5.36 2.55 -18.38
C SER A 127 3.84 2.51 -18.54
N ALA A 128 3.15 3.67 -18.52
CA ALA A 128 1.71 3.78 -18.74
C ALA A 128 0.91 2.78 -17.88
N THR A 129 -0.14 2.14 -18.42
CA THR A 129 -1.00 1.22 -17.65
C THR A 129 -0.49 -0.22 -17.75
N PHE A 130 -0.43 -0.77 -18.95
CA PHE A 130 -0.18 -2.19 -19.15
C PHE A 130 1.29 -2.55 -19.03
N ARG A 131 2.24 -1.73 -19.50
CA ARG A 131 3.67 -2.02 -19.21
C ARG A 131 3.97 -1.92 -17.71
N THR A 132 3.26 -1.06 -16.97
CA THR A 132 3.38 -1.04 -15.50
C THR A 132 2.92 -2.36 -14.90
N LEU A 133 1.82 -2.94 -15.38
CA LEU A 133 1.39 -4.28 -14.96
C LEU A 133 2.43 -5.36 -15.30
N ASP A 134 3.03 -5.32 -16.48
CA ASP A 134 4.07 -6.27 -16.86
C ASP A 134 5.30 -6.18 -15.95
N VAL A 135 5.66 -4.96 -15.53
CA VAL A 135 6.76 -4.72 -14.59
C VAL A 135 6.43 -5.21 -13.18
N VAL A 136 5.17 -5.04 -12.74
CA VAL A 136 4.70 -5.50 -11.42
C VAL A 136 4.52 -7.02 -11.38
N GLY A 137 4.09 -7.63 -12.48
CA GLY A 137 3.66 -9.01 -12.56
C GLY A 137 2.13 -9.12 -12.52
N LEU A 138 1.55 -9.79 -13.52
CA LEU A 138 0.09 -9.99 -13.62
C LEU A 138 -0.45 -10.86 -12.48
N ASP A 139 0.34 -11.82 -12.02
CA ASP A 139 0.05 -12.66 -10.86
C ASP A 139 -0.09 -11.84 -9.58
N THR A 140 0.85 -10.92 -9.34
CA THR A 140 0.83 -9.99 -8.21
C THR A 140 -0.37 -9.07 -8.30
N PHE A 141 -0.67 -8.53 -9.49
CA PHE A 141 -1.84 -7.68 -9.68
C PHE A 141 -3.15 -8.42 -9.38
N ILE A 142 -3.33 -9.63 -9.92
CA ILE A 142 -4.52 -10.45 -9.67
C ILE A 142 -4.64 -10.78 -8.18
N HIS A 143 -3.53 -11.10 -7.51
CA HIS A 143 -3.52 -11.36 -6.08
C HIS A 143 -4.01 -10.15 -5.27
N VAL A 144 -3.49 -8.95 -5.58
CA VAL A 144 -3.89 -7.70 -4.93
C VAL A 144 -5.37 -7.39 -5.21
N ALA A 145 -5.83 -7.55 -6.45
CA ALA A 145 -7.22 -7.33 -6.84
C ALA A 145 -8.19 -8.27 -6.13
N ASN A 146 -7.88 -9.57 -6.08
CA ASN A 146 -8.69 -10.54 -5.35
C ASN A 146 -8.72 -10.23 -3.85
N ASN A 147 -7.60 -9.81 -3.26
CA ASN A 147 -7.55 -9.43 -1.85
C ASN A 147 -8.49 -8.26 -1.54
N VAL A 148 -8.58 -7.24 -2.42
CA VAL A 148 -9.59 -6.18 -2.26
C VAL A 148 -10.99 -6.78 -2.35
N PHE A 149 -11.29 -7.47 -3.45
CA PHE A 149 -12.62 -7.99 -3.76
C PHE A 149 -13.19 -8.91 -2.67
N GLU A 150 -12.35 -9.74 -2.07
CA GLU A 150 -12.73 -10.64 -0.99
C GLU A 150 -13.00 -9.91 0.33
N LYS A 151 -12.31 -8.78 0.59
CA LYS A 151 -12.31 -8.10 1.89
C LYS A 151 -13.09 -6.78 1.93
N VAL A 152 -13.59 -6.30 0.79
CA VAL A 152 -14.49 -5.14 0.72
C VAL A 152 -15.94 -5.58 0.57
N GLU A 153 -16.85 -4.74 1.07
CA GLU A 153 -18.30 -4.87 0.92
C GLU A 153 -18.84 -3.59 0.25
N GLY A 154 -20.01 -3.66 -0.38
CA GLY A 154 -20.70 -2.50 -1.01
C GLY A 154 -20.45 -2.35 -2.52
N GLU A 155 -20.76 -1.18 -3.07
CA GLU A 155 -20.71 -0.88 -4.52
C GLU A 155 -19.29 -0.95 -5.13
N GLU A 156 -18.26 -0.95 -4.28
CA GLU A 156 -16.86 -1.07 -4.72
C GLU A 156 -16.45 -2.53 -5.04
N LYS A 157 -17.32 -3.51 -4.74
CA LYS A 157 -17.15 -4.93 -5.09
C LYS A 157 -17.75 -5.24 -6.46
#